data_AF-A0A3L7YCL2-F1
#
_entry.id   AF-A0A3L7YCL2-F1
#
_cell.length_a   1.000
_cell.length_b   1.000
_cell.length_c   1.000
_cell.angle_alpha   90.00
_cell.angle_beta   90.00
_cell.angle_gamma   90.00
#
_symmetry.space_group_name_H-M   'P 1'
#
loop_
_entity.id
_entity.type
_entity.pdbx_description
1 polymer ?
#
loop_
_entity_poly.entity_id
_entity_poly.type
_entity_poly.pdbx_seq_one_letter_code
_entity_poly.pdbx_strand_id
1 'polypeptide(L)'
;MDFVDGYLAGLEAAIHKLSRQDVSAVVEALLVAWRADRQIFIIGNGGSAATASHMMNDINKLTISPGKRRFRGIALTDNMPLITAWGNDA
;
A
#
# COMPACT_ATOMS: atom_id res chain seq x y z
N MET A 1 33.11 -7.92 2.61
CA MET A 1 31.98 -7.45 3.44
C MET A 1 31.04 -8.62 3.54
N ASP A 2 30.61 -8.98 4.75
CA ASP A 2 29.63 -10.06 4.93
C ASP A 2 28.32 -9.71 4.21
N PHE A 3 27.60 -10.73 3.71
CA PHE A 3 26.36 -10.51 2.96
C PHE A 3 25.32 -9.78 3.81
N VAL A 4 25.21 -10.14 5.09
CA VAL A 4 24.26 -9.53 6.01
C VAL A 4 24.57 -8.06 6.20
N ASP A 5 25.83 -7.71 6.48
CA ASP A 5 26.27 -6.32 6.64
C ASP A 5 26.00 -5.49 5.38
N GLY A 6 26.27 -6.06 4.20
CA GLY A 6 26.00 -5.40 2.93
C GLY A 6 24.51 -5.14 2.69
N TYR A 7 23.65 -6.11 3.00
CA TYR A 7 22.20 -5.97 2.88
C TYR A 7 21.65 -4.89 3.83
N LEU A 8 22.08 -4.91 5.10
CA LEU A 8 21.64 -3.93 6.10
C LEU A 8 22.07 -2.50 5.72
N ALA A 9 23.31 -2.32 5.27
CA ALA A 9 23.79 -1.03 4.79
C ALA A 9 23.00 -0.54 3.55
N GLY A 10 22.64 -1.45 2.65
CA GLY A 10 21.79 -1.16 1.50
C GLY A 10 20.39 -0.70 1.90
N LEU A 11 19.79 -1.37 2.89
CA LEU A 11 18.47 -1.01 3.41
C LEU A 11 18.49 0.37 4.10
N GLU A 12 19.48 0.64 4.93
CA GLU A 12 19.67 1.95 5.57
C GLU A 12 19.80 3.06 4.52
N ALA A 13 20.65 2.86 3.52
CA ALA A 13 20.82 3.82 2.42
C ALA A 13 19.51 4.05 1.66
N ALA A 14 18.71 3.01 1.42
CA ALA A 14 17.41 3.13 0.79
C ALA A 14 16.43 3.97 1.63
N ILE A 15 16.37 3.72 2.94
CA ILE A 15 15.53 4.49 3.88
C ILE A 15 15.94 5.96 3.88
N HIS A 16 17.23 6.27 3.90
CA HIS A 16 17.70 7.66 3.89
C HIS A 16 17.39 8.40 2.59
N LYS A 17 17.28 7.69 1.46
CA LYS A 17 16.92 8.26 0.16
C LYS A 17 15.42 8.53 -0.01
N LEU A 18 14.56 7.99 0.85
CA LEU A 18 13.13 8.26 0.77
C LEU A 18 12.84 9.76 0.95
N SER A 19 12.13 10.35 -0.02
CA SER A 19 11.71 11.74 0.05
C SER A 19 10.64 11.90 1.13
N ARG A 20 10.91 12.74 2.13
CA ARG A 20 9.96 13.03 3.21
C ARG A 20 8.74 13.75 2.65
N GLN A 21 8.96 14.60 1.64
CA GLN A 21 7.91 15.30 0.94
C GLN A 21 6.96 14.33 0.23
N ASP A 22 7.48 13.32 -0.47
CA ASP A 22 6.64 12.36 -1.19
C ASP A 22 5.83 11.49 -0.23
N VAL A 23 6.45 11.06 0.87
CA VAL A 23 5.74 10.33 1.93
C VAL A 23 4.61 11.18 2.53
N SER A 24 4.87 12.45 2.85
CA SER A 24 3.84 13.37 3.33
C SER A 24 2.72 13.59 2.29
N ALA A 25 3.06 13.68 1.00
CA ALA A 25 2.08 13.84 -0.07
C ALA A 25 1.14 12.62 -0.18
N VAL A 26 1.69 11.40 -0.03
CA VAL A 26 0.87 10.17 0.03
C VAL A 26 -0.06 10.19 1.22
N VAL A 27 0.43 10.56 2.41
CA VAL A 27 -0.41 10.66 3.63
C VAL A 27 -1.55 11.65 3.43
N GLU A 28 -1.28 12.85 2.89
CA GLU A 28 -2.34 13.84 2.67
C GLU A 28 -3.36 13.36 1.63
N ALA A 29 -2.91 12.70 0.55
CA ALA A 29 -3.82 12.12 -0.44
C ALA A 29 -4.79 11.10 0.18
N LEU A 30 -4.30 10.24 1.09
CA LEU A 30 -5.13 9.29 1.83
C LEU A 30 -6.14 10.03 2.73
N LEU A 31 -5.70 11.06 3.46
CA LEU A 31 -6.58 11.84 4.34
C LEU A 31 -7.66 12.60 3.56
N VAL A 32 -7.32 13.17 2.40
CA VAL A 32 -8.28 13.81 1.49
C VAL A 32 -9.33 12.80 1.03
N ALA A 33 -8.91 11.61 0.60
CA ALA A 33 -9.83 10.55 0.19
C ALA A 33 -10.78 10.14 1.32
N TRP A 34 -10.25 9.99 2.54
CA TRP A 34 -11.05 9.66 3.72
C TRP A 34 -12.07 10.74 4.09
N ARG A 35 -11.63 12.01 4.16
CA ARG A 35 -12.51 13.16 4.42
C ARG A 35 -13.66 13.22 3.41
N ALA A 36 -13.37 12.95 2.14
CA ALA A 36 -14.32 12.97 1.03
C ALA A 36 -15.12 11.65 0.82
N ASP A 37 -15.02 10.66 1.71
CA ASP A 37 -15.69 9.35 1.60
C ASP A 37 -15.42 8.57 0.32
N ARG A 38 -14.19 8.67 -0.18
CA ARG A 38 -13.76 7.98 -1.40
C ARG A 38 -13.28 6.57 -1.11
N GLN A 39 -13.46 5.72 -2.11
CA GLN A 39 -12.84 4.40 -2.15
C GLN A 39 -11.37 4.54 -2.56
N ILE A 40 -10.49 3.83 -1.87
CA ILE A 40 -9.07 3.70 -2.20
C ILE A 40 -8.86 2.33 -2.84
N PHE A 41 -8.22 2.32 -4.00
CA PHE A 41 -7.80 1.11 -4.69
C PHE A 41 -6.29 0.99 -4.64
N ILE A 42 -5.79 -0.18 -4.29
CA ILE A 42 -4.36 -0.46 -4.14
C ILE A 42 -4.03 -1.63 -5.06
N ILE A 43 -2.97 -1.51 -5.83
CA ILE A 43 -2.58 -2.51 -6.83
C ILE A 43 -1.06 -2.60 -6.89
N GLY A 44 -0.55 -3.79 -7.22
CA GLY A 44 0.86 -4.05 -7.42
C GLY A 44 1.05 -5.42 -8.06
N ASN A 45 2.27 -5.69 -8.55
CA ASN A 45 2.63 -6.96 -9.17
C ASN A 45 3.69 -7.68 -8.32
N GLY A 46 3.72 -9.02 -8.36
CA GLY A 46 4.69 -9.83 -7.61
C GLY A 46 4.63 -9.56 -6.11
N GLY A 47 5.77 -9.31 -5.46
CA GLY A 47 5.83 -8.97 -4.04
C GLY A 47 5.01 -7.72 -3.68
N SER A 48 4.90 -6.75 -4.59
CA SER A 48 4.07 -5.56 -4.39
C SER A 48 2.58 -5.87 -4.40
N ALA A 49 2.14 -6.98 -4.99
CA ALA A 49 0.76 -7.43 -4.89
C ALA A 49 0.41 -7.81 -3.45
N ALA A 50 1.31 -8.55 -2.78
CA ALA A 50 1.16 -8.86 -1.35
C ALA A 50 1.21 -7.58 -0.48
N THR A 51 2.07 -6.62 -0.83
CA THR A 51 2.09 -5.31 -0.16
C THR A 51 0.78 -4.54 -0.34
N ALA A 52 0.15 -4.62 -1.52
CA ALA A 52 -1.14 -3.98 -1.77
C ALA A 52 -2.25 -4.55 -0.88
N SER A 53 -2.32 -5.88 -0.78
CA SER A 53 -3.26 -6.59 0.10
C SER A 53 -3.01 -6.27 1.57
N HIS A 54 -1.75 -6.22 2.00
CA HIS A 54 -1.39 -5.85 3.37
C HIS A 54 -1.75 -4.39 3.69
N MET A 55 -1.49 -3.47 2.77
CA MET A 55 -1.86 -2.06 2.94
C MET A 55 -3.38 -1.88 2.99
N MET A 56 -4.15 -2.63 2.19
CA MET A 56 -5.61 -2.68 2.31
C MET A 56 -6.03 -3.12 3.71
N ASN A 57 -5.46 -4.21 4.23
CA ASN A 57 -5.75 -4.70 5.58
C ASN A 57 -5.49 -3.59 6.62
N ASP A 58 -4.31 -2.98 6.58
CA ASP A 58 -3.89 -1.99 7.57
C ASP A 58 -4.76 -0.74 7.54
N ILE A 59 -5.06 -0.22 6.35
CA ILE A 59 -5.91 0.97 6.20
C ILE A 59 -7.34 0.68 6.67
N ASN A 60 -7.89 -0.50 6.44
CA ASN A 60 -9.24 -0.80 6.89
C ASN A 60 -9.30 -1.10 8.41
N LYS A 61 -8.23 -1.64 9.00
CA LYS A 61 -8.23 -2.13 10.39
C LYS A 61 -7.55 -1.20 11.38
N LEU A 62 -6.35 -0.72 11.07
CA LEU A 62 -5.47 -0.02 12.01
C LEU A 62 -5.77 1.47 12.14
N THR A 63 -6.49 2.06 11.17
CA THR A 63 -6.86 3.48 11.22
C THR A 63 -8.24 3.73 11.85
N ILE A 64 -8.85 2.72 12.49
CA ILE A 64 -10.16 2.86 13.12
C ILE A 64 -10.03 3.76 14.36
N SER A 65 -10.81 4.83 14.41
CA SER A 65 -10.93 5.72 15.58
C SER A 65 -12.39 5.83 16.02
N PRO A 66 -12.69 5.77 17.33
CA PRO A 66 -14.05 5.97 17.83
C PRO A 66 -14.67 7.29 17.34
N GLY A 67 -15.95 7.25 16.95
CA GLY A 67 -16.68 8.42 16.46
C GLY A 67 -16.21 8.98 15.11
N LYS A 68 -15.31 8.29 14.41
CA LYS A 68 -14.80 8.69 13.10
C LYS A 68 -15.23 7.69 12.02
N ARG A 69 -15.45 8.17 10.80
CA ARG A 69 -15.67 7.30 9.64
C ARG A 69 -14.44 6.43 9.40
N ARG A 70 -14.64 5.23 8.83
CA ARG A 70 -13.55 4.33 8.46
C ARG A 70 -12.99 4.71 7.10
N PHE A 71 -11.73 4.36 6.85
CA PHE A 71 -11.22 4.29 5.49
C PHE A 71 -11.91 3.15 4.73
N ARG A 72 -11.89 3.24 3.40
CA ARG A 72 -12.43 2.25 2.49
C ARG A 72 -11.33 1.86 1.52
N GLY A 73 -10.62 0.76 1.80
CA GLY A 73 -9.56 0.25 0.94
C GLY A 73 -9.97 -1.06 0.26
N ILE A 74 -9.61 -1.23 -1.01
CA ILE A 74 -9.70 -2.50 -1.76
C ILE A 74 -8.35 -2.74 -2.45
N ALA A 75 -7.76 -3.91 -2.24
CA ALA A 75 -6.65 -4.40 -3.05
C ALA A 75 -7.20 -5.08 -4.31
N LEU A 76 -6.80 -4.60 -5.47
CA LEU A 76 -7.22 -5.17 -6.76
C LEU A 76 -6.50 -6.49 -7.07
N THR A 77 -5.60 -6.91 -6.19
CA THR A 77 -4.72 -8.07 -6.32
C THR A 77 -5.30 -9.35 -5.69
N ASP A 78 -6.42 -9.26 -4.96
CA ASP A 78 -6.95 -10.38 -4.18
C ASP A 78 -7.97 -11.24 -4.93
N ASN A 79 -8.61 -10.69 -5.98
CA ASN A 79 -9.63 -11.41 -6.74
C ASN A 79 -8.99 -12.24 -7.86
N MET A 80 -8.40 -13.38 -7.49
CA MET A 80 -7.71 -14.27 -8.44
C MET A 80 -8.55 -14.66 -9.66
N PRO A 81 -9.83 -15.10 -9.53
CA PRO A 81 -10.66 -15.39 -10.70
C PRO A 81 -10.77 -14.22 -11.68
N LEU A 82 -10.98 -12.99 -11.17
CA LEU A 82 -11.09 -11.80 -12.01
C LEU A 82 -9.76 -11.43 -12.66
N ILE A 83 -8.65 -11.52 -11.91
CA ILE A 83 -7.30 -11.26 -12.42
C ILE A 83 -6.98 -12.22 -13.58
N THR A 84 -7.27 -13.52 -13.41
CA THR A 84 -7.00 -14.52 -14.44
C THR A 84 -7.90 -14.34 -15.66
N ALA A 85 -9.16 -13.96 -15.49
CA ALA A 85 -10.06 -13.67 -16.61
C ALA A 85 -9.53 -12.48 -17.44
N TRP A 86 -9.15 -11.37 -16.79
CA TRP A 86 -8.56 -10.22 -17.47
C TRP A 86 -7.22 -10.53 -18.15
N GLY A 87 -6.39 -11.40 -17.55
CA GLY A 87 -5.10 -11.76 -18.12
C GLY A 87 -5.17 -12.76 -19.28
N ASN A 88 -6.21 -13.59 -19.32
CA ASN A 88 -6.35 -14.69 -20.28
C ASN A 88 -7.31 -14.38 -21.43
N ASP A 89 -8.44 -13.72 -21.15
CA ASP A 89 -9.58 -13.57 -22.09
C ASP A 89 -9.51 -12.26 -22.92
N ALA A 90 -8.31 -11.73 -23.14
CA ALA A 90 -8.08 -10.47 -23.84
C ALA A 90 -8.79 -10.34 -25.21
#